data_AF-A0A1M7Y1W8-F1
#
_entry.id   AF-A0A1M7Y1W8-F1
#
_cell.length_a   1.000
_cell.length_b   1.000
_cell.length_c   1.000
_cell.angle_alpha   90.00
_cell.angle_beta   90.00
_cell.angle_gamma   90.00
#
_symmetry.space_group_name_H-M   'P 1'
#
loop_
_entity.id
_entity.type
_entity.pdbx_description
1 polymer ?
#
loop_
_entity_poly.entity_id
_entity_poly.type
_entity_poly.pdbx_seq_one_letter_code
_entity_poly.pdbx_strand_id
1 'polypeptide(L)'
;MIELIKKAMFTGIGFAALTKEKVEELAQDFMKQGKLSKEEGEQFVDDIMQRSKEAQQEMSKKVEELVQEGLGKMQVARMSEIETLRSELAELRERIKALEEKG
;
A
#
# COMPACT_ATOMS: atom_id res chain seq x y z
N MET A 1 5.82 27.18 9.50
CA MET A 1 4.83 26.82 10.54
C MET A 1 3.83 25.76 10.07
N ILE A 2 3.26 25.88 8.87
CA ILE A 2 2.33 24.88 8.30
C ILE A 2 2.93 23.47 8.30
N GLU A 3 4.18 23.28 7.85
CA GLU A 3 4.88 21.97 7.89
C GLU A 3 4.94 21.32 9.28
N LEU A 4 5.12 22.12 10.34
CA LEU A 4 5.14 21.63 11.73
C LEU A 4 3.74 21.20 12.19
N ILE A 5 2.71 21.94 11.78
CA ILE A 5 1.31 21.60 12.03
C ILE A 5 0.95 20.31 11.28
N LYS A 6 1.36 20.17 10.00
CA LYS A 6 1.18 18.95 9.21
C LYS A 6 1.81 17.75 9.95
N LYS A 7 3.07 17.86 10.38
CA LYS A 7 3.75 16.80 11.15
C LYS A 7 3.08 16.48 12.49
N ALA A 8 2.69 17.50 13.25
CA ALA A 8 1.99 17.31 14.51
C ALA A 8 0.63 16.63 14.32
N MET A 9 -0.08 16.95 13.24
CA MET A 9 -1.35 16.34 12.87
C MET A 9 -1.19 14.86 12.53
N PHE A 10 -0.22 14.51 11.68
CA PHE A 10 0.09 13.11 11.35
C PHE A 10 0.50 12.29 12.58
N THR A 11 1.11 12.93 13.58
CA THR A 11 1.57 12.26 14.82
C THR A 11 0.47 12.15 15.87
N GLY A 12 -0.37 13.18 16.03
CA GLY A 12 -1.36 13.27 17.11
C GLY A 12 -2.72 12.67 16.77
N ILE A 13 -3.16 12.76 15.51
CA ILE A 13 -4.42 12.18 15.03
C ILE A 13 -4.16 10.76 14.49
N GLY A 14 -2.95 10.51 14.00
CA GLY A 14 -2.59 9.29 13.30
C GLY A 14 -3.14 9.25 11.87
N PHE A 15 -2.55 8.41 11.03
CA PHE A 15 -2.92 8.30 9.62
C PHE A 15 -4.36 7.79 9.41
N ALA A 16 -4.88 6.99 10.35
CA ALA A 16 -6.19 6.36 10.23
C ALA A 16 -7.37 7.32 10.48
N ALA A 17 -7.16 8.42 11.21
CA ALA A 17 -8.19 9.40 11.51
C ALA A 17 -8.09 10.67 10.64
N LEU A 18 -7.19 10.66 9.64
CA LEU A 18 -6.98 11.75 8.70
C LEU A 18 -8.04 11.69 7.59
N THR A 19 -9.24 12.21 7.88
CA THR A 19 -10.35 12.31 6.91
C THR A 19 -10.45 13.71 6.34
N LYS A 20 -11.08 13.84 5.17
CA LYS A 20 -11.34 15.15 4.56
C LYS A 20 -12.10 16.08 5.51
N GLU A 21 -13.14 15.59 6.21
CA GLU A 21 -13.86 16.42 7.19
C GLU A 21 -12.96 16.94 8.31
N LYS A 22 -12.03 16.12 8.81
CA LYS A 22 -11.12 16.53 9.91
C LYS A 22 -10.11 17.58 9.46
N VAL A 23 -9.64 17.50 8.22
CA VAL A 23 -8.74 18.49 7.64
C VAL A 23 -9.48 19.80 7.36
N GLU A 24 -10.72 19.72 6.86
CA GLU A 24 -11.59 20.90 6.67
C GLU A 24 -11.91 21.60 7.99
N GLU A 25 -12.22 20.84 9.06
CA GLU A 25 -12.47 21.39 10.41
C GLU A 25 -11.26 22.17 10.93
N LEU A 26 -10.05 21.63 10.75
CA LEU A 26 -8.81 22.31 11.13
C LEU A 26 -8.53 23.55 10.27
N ALA A 27 -8.76 23.47 8.96
CA ALA A 27 -8.61 24.62 8.08
C ALA A 27 -9.56 25.75 8.51
N GLN A 28 -10.82 25.42 8.85
CA GLN A 28 -11.78 26.39 9.38
C GLN A 28 -11.33 27.02 10.69
N ASP A 29 -10.77 26.24 11.61
CA ASP A 29 -10.30 26.77 12.89
C ASP A 29 -9.09 27.70 12.72
N PHE A 30 -8.18 27.39 11.79
CA PHE A 30 -7.09 28.30 11.45
C PHE A 30 -7.56 29.57 10.73
N MET A 31 -8.58 29.48 9.88
CA MET A 31 -9.22 30.66 9.28
C MET A 31 -9.88 31.55 10.35
N LYS A 32 -10.63 30.96 11.30
CA LYS A 32 -11.25 31.69 12.43
C LYS A 32 -10.21 32.37 13.31
N GLN A 33 -9.05 31.75 13.49
CA GLN A 33 -7.92 32.33 14.24
C GLN A 33 -7.16 33.41 13.46
N GLY A 34 -7.55 33.71 12.21
CA GLY A 34 -6.87 34.66 11.34
C GLY A 34 -5.48 34.18 10.87
N LYS A 35 -5.21 32.87 10.96
CA LYS A 35 -3.93 32.26 10.58
C LYS A 35 -3.87 31.82 9.12
N LEU A 36 -5.03 31.70 8.48
CA LEU A 36 -5.17 31.38 7.05
C LEU A 36 -6.26 32.28 6.45
N SER A 37 -6.04 32.73 5.23
CA SER A 37 -7.11 33.26 4.37
C SER A 37 -8.02 32.12 3.91
N LYS A 38 -9.12 32.49 3.23
CA LYS A 38 -10.04 31.51 2.66
C LYS A 38 -9.36 30.69 1.55
N GLU A 39 -8.63 31.35 0.65
CA GLU A 39 -7.85 30.66 -0.38
C GLU A 39 -6.76 29.76 0.22
N GLU A 40 -6.07 30.21 1.27
CA GLU A 40 -5.03 29.42 1.93
C GLU A 40 -5.59 28.19 2.67
N GLY A 41 -6.81 28.31 3.22
CA GLY A 41 -7.53 27.21 3.84
C GLY A 41 -7.92 26.12 2.84
N GLU A 42 -8.46 26.51 1.68
CA GLU A 42 -8.79 25.57 0.61
C GLU A 42 -7.54 24.86 0.08
N GLN A 43 -6.46 25.60 -0.19
CA GLN A 43 -5.18 25.01 -0.60
C GLN A 43 -4.61 24.06 0.46
N PHE A 44 -4.72 24.40 1.74
CA PHE A 44 -4.22 23.55 2.82
C PHE A 44 -4.91 22.19 2.85
N VAL A 45 -6.23 22.15 2.64
CA VAL A 45 -7.01 20.90 2.58
C VAL A 45 -6.53 20.05 1.41
N ASP A 46 -6.46 20.62 0.21
CA ASP A 46 -6.05 19.90 -0.99
C ASP A 46 -4.62 19.33 -0.87
N ASP A 47 -3.70 20.13 -0.34
CA ASP A 47 -2.30 19.74 -0.10
C ASP A 47 -2.18 18.52 0.82
N ILE A 48 -2.94 18.53 1.92
CA ILE A 48 -2.96 17.42 2.88
C ILE A 48 -3.54 16.18 2.23
N MET A 49 -4.67 16.32 1.52
CA MET A 49 -5.35 15.19 0.89
C MET A 49 -4.49 14.53 -0.18
N GLN A 50 -3.79 15.33 -1.00
CA GLN A 50 -2.86 14.85 -2.01
C GLN A 50 -1.69 14.10 -1.37
N ARG A 51 -1.02 14.71 -0.37
CA ARG A 51 0.10 14.06 0.33
C ARG A 51 -0.33 12.79 1.06
N SER A 52 -1.54 12.76 1.63
CA SER A 52 -2.09 11.56 2.27
C SER A 52 -2.25 10.42 1.28
N LYS A 53 -2.73 10.71 0.06
CA LYS A 53 -2.90 9.72 -0.99
C LYS A 53 -1.56 9.16 -1.48
N GLU A 54 -0.57 10.03 -1.68
CA GLU A 54 0.79 9.63 -2.06
C GLU A 54 1.44 8.75 -0.99
N ALA A 55 1.38 9.17 0.28
CA ALA A 55 1.90 8.40 1.40
C ALA A 55 1.20 7.04 1.56
N GLN A 56 -0.11 6.97 1.33
CA GLN A 56 -0.85 5.71 1.36
C GLN A 56 -0.38 4.75 0.25
N GLN A 57 -0.14 5.25 -0.96
CA GLN A 57 0.39 4.44 -2.06
C GLN A 57 1.80 3.94 -1.80
N GLU A 58 2.70 4.80 -1.31
CA GLU A 58 4.07 4.40 -0.96
C GLU A 58 4.09 3.37 0.17
N MET A 59 3.27 3.58 1.21
CA MET A 59 3.11 2.63 2.31
C MET A 59 2.60 1.27 1.80
N SER A 60 1.62 1.28 0.90
CA SER A 60 1.04 0.04 0.35
C SER A 60 2.08 -0.76 -0.44
N LYS A 61 2.87 -0.09 -1.28
CA LYS A 61 4.01 -0.71 -1.99
C LYS A 61 5.04 -1.28 -1.02
N LYS A 62 5.42 -0.52 0.01
CA LYS A 62 6.38 -0.96 1.02
C LYS A 62 5.90 -2.21 1.75
N VAL A 63 4.62 -2.24 2.12
CA VAL A 63 4.00 -3.39 2.78
C VAL A 63 3.98 -4.60 1.84
N GLU A 64 3.61 -4.41 0.57
CA GLU A 64 3.63 -5.47 -0.43
C GLU A 64 5.04 -6.05 -0.62
N GLU A 65 6.06 -5.20 -0.72
CA GLU A 65 7.46 -5.60 -0.81
C GLU A 65 7.89 -6.41 0.43
N LEU A 66 7.58 -5.93 1.64
CA LEU A 66 7.92 -6.63 2.88
C LEU A 66 7.22 -7.98 3.00
N VAL A 67 5.96 -8.06 2.57
CA VAL A 67 5.21 -9.33 2.55
C VAL A 67 5.81 -10.28 1.53
N GLN A 68 6.11 -9.83 0.32
CA GLN A 68 6.76 -10.63 -0.72
C GLN A 68 8.14 -11.12 -0.28
N GLU A 69 8.94 -10.26 0.35
CA GLU A 69 10.26 -10.62 0.89
C GLU A 69 10.13 -11.64 2.04
N GLY A 70 9.18 -11.44 2.95
CA GLY A 70 8.87 -12.38 4.02
C GLY A 70 8.45 -13.74 3.48
N LEU A 71 7.51 -13.77 2.54
CA LEU A 71 7.06 -15.00 1.88
C LEU A 71 8.19 -15.68 1.09
N GLY A 72 9.09 -14.92 0.46
CA GLY A 72 10.25 -15.47 -0.24
C GLY A 72 11.32 -16.05 0.68
N LYS A 73 11.45 -15.53 1.91
CA LYS A 73 12.34 -16.09 2.94
C LYS A 73 11.76 -17.34 3.59
N MET A 74 10.44 -17.46 3.63
CA MET A 74 9.78 -18.71 3.99
C MET A 74 9.94 -19.65 2.79
N GLN A 75 10.32 -20.91 3.00
CA GLN A 75 10.42 -21.91 1.92
C GLN A 75 9.01 -22.36 1.48
N VAL A 76 8.14 -21.42 1.16
CA VAL A 76 6.77 -21.64 0.72
C VAL A 76 6.76 -21.58 -0.79
N ALA A 77 6.46 -22.71 -1.42
CA ALA A 77 6.36 -22.79 -2.87
C ALA A 77 5.23 -21.88 -3.37
N ARG A 78 5.52 -21.09 -4.41
CA ARG A 78 4.49 -20.31 -5.10
C ARG A 78 3.55 -21.24 -5.85
N MET A 79 2.29 -20.83 -6.01
CA MET A 79 1.32 -21.64 -6.76
C MET A 79 1.78 -21.89 -8.20
N SER A 80 2.42 -20.89 -8.83
CA SER A 80 3.01 -21.03 -10.16
C SER A 80 4.11 -22.09 -10.23
N GLU A 81 4.94 -22.20 -9.18
CA GLU A 81 6.00 -23.22 -9.10
C GLU A 81 5.37 -24.62 -8.94
N ILE A 82 4.29 -24.74 -8.18
CA ILE A 82 3.53 -25.99 -8.02
C ILE A 82 2.85 -26.40 -9.35
N GLU A 83 2.28 -25.45 -10.09
CA GLU A 83 1.65 -25.72 -11.39
C GLU A 83 2.68 -26.19 -12.43
N THR A 84 3.84 -25.55 -12.51
CA THR A 84 4.96 -25.99 -13.36
C THR A 84 5.35 -27.42 -13.02
N LEU A 85 5.58 -27.71 -11.73
CA LEU A 85 5.93 -29.06 -11.29
C LEU A 85 4.83 -30.09 -11.63
N ARG A 86 3.54 -29.74 -11.53
CA ARG A 86 2.44 -30.63 -11.93
C ARG A 86 2.46 -30.94 -13.43
N SER A 87 2.75 -29.94 -14.26
CA SER A 87 2.85 -30.11 -15.72
C SER A 87 4.02 -31.02 -16.08
N GLU A 88 5.20 -30.77 -15.51
CA GLU A 88 6.38 -31.62 -15.70
C GLU A 88 6.12 -33.06 -15.24
N LEU A 89 5.45 -33.23 -14.10
CA LEU A 89 5.08 -34.56 -13.59
C LEU A 89 4.12 -35.30 -14.52
N ALA A 90 3.18 -34.59 -15.14
CA ALA A 90 2.25 -35.17 -16.10
C ALA A 90 2.98 -35.63 -17.37
N GLU A 91 3.88 -34.80 -17.91
CA GLU A 91 4.69 -35.18 -19.08
C GLU A 91 5.58 -36.39 -18.79
N LEU A 92 6.20 -36.42 -17.61
CA LEU A 92 7.05 -37.55 -17.19
C LEU A 92 6.24 -38.85 -17.09
N ARG A 93 5.02 -38.78 -16.54
CA ARG A 93 4.11 -39.94 -16.43
C ARG A 93 3.72 -40.49 -17.80
N GLU A 94 3.42 -39.63 -18.76
CA GLU A 94 3.10 -40.05 -20.13
C GLU A 94 4.31 -40.70 -20.82
N ARG A 95 5.51 -40.14 -20.63
CA ARG A 95 6.76 -40.74 -21.15
C ARG A 95 7.04 -42.12 -20.56
N ILE A 96 6.84 -42.29 -19.25
CA ILE A 96 7.03 -43.58 -18.58
C ILE A 96 6.06 -44.63 -19.15
N LYS A 97 4.76 -44.30 -19.27
CA LYS A 97 3.78 -45.20 -19.90
C LYS A 97 4.20 -45.61 -21.30
N ALA A 98 4.60 -44.65 -22.14
CA ALA A 98 5.02 -44.94 -23.51
C ALA A 98 6.28 -45.82 -23.60
N LEU A 99 7.13 -45.83 -22.57
CA LEU A 99 8.29 -46.73 -22.48
C LEU A 99 7.89 -48.11 -21.97
N GLU A 100 6.98 -48.20 -21.00
CA GLU A 100 6.43 -49.46 -20.48
C GLU A 100 5.61 -50.21 -21.54
N GLU A 101 4.90 -49.51 -22.42
CA GLU A 101 4.15 -50.11 -23.54
C GLU A 101 5.04 -50.59 -24.70
N LYS A 102 6.31 -50.17 -24.73
CA LYS A 102 7.29 -50.54 -25.77
C LYS A 102 8.25 -51.66 -25.36
N GLY A 103 8.26 -52.06 -24.09
CA GLY A 103 9.05 -53.17 -23.55
C GLY A 103 8.23 -54.45 -23.41
#